data_AF-A0A521SR29-F1
#
_entry.id   AF-A0A521SR29-F1
#
_cell.length_a   1.000
_cell.length_b   1.000
_cell.length_c   1.000
_cell.angle_alpha   90.00
_cell.angle_beta   90.00
_cell.angle_gamma   90.00
#
_symmetry.space_group_name_H-M   'P 1'
#
loop_
_entity.id
_entity.type
_entity.pdbx_description
1 polymer ?
#
loop_
_entity_poly.entity_id
_entity_poly.type
_entity_poly.pdbx_seq_one_letter_code
_entity_poly.pdbx_strand_id
1 'polypeptide(L)'
;MTHSPGRRSKKIKECVDASQGDRVVVTRRGRPAAVLVGVEGNDWEDLVLQSSPAFWKLIQERRKQPTISLRELKNRLKRRKG
;
A
#
# COMPACT_ATOMS: atom_id res chain seq x y z
N MET A 1 -4.96 -2.05 47.02
CA MET A 1 -5.57 -1.94 45.66
C MET A 1 -4.45 -1.98 44.63
N THR A 2 -4.18 -3.15 44.05
CA THR A 2 -3.08 -3.35 43.10
C THR A 2 -3.48 -2.84 41.71
N HIS A 3 -2.85 -1.77 41.24
CA HIS A 3 -2.92 -1.37 39.83
C HIS A 3 -2.21 -2.43 38.96
N SER A 4 -2.96 -3.15 38.13
CA SER A 4 -2.41 -4.07 37.13
C SER A 4 -2.23 -3.35 35.79
N PRO A 5 -0.99 -3.15 35.29
CA PRO A 5 -0.74 -2.57 33.98
C PRO A 5 -0.80 -3.69 32.92
N GLY A 6 -1.99 -4.24 32.64
CA GLY A 6 -2.08 -5.53 31.93
C GLY A 6 -2.92 -5.61 30.65
N ARG A 7 -3.69 -4.58 30.27
CA ARG A 7 -4.78 -4.77 29.27
C ARG A 7 -4.59 -4.05 27.92
N ARG A 8 -3.58 -3.17 27.79
CA ARG A 8 -3.45 -2.32 26.59
C ARG A 8 -2.53 -2.90 25.51
N SER A 9 -1.45 -3.61 25.88
CA SER A 9 -0.48 -4.13 24.90
C SER A 9 -0.99 -5.36 24.14
N LYS A 10 -1.78 -6.24 24.78
CA LYS A 10 -2.29 -7.49 24.15
C LYS A 10 -3.12 -7.22 22.89
N LYS A 11 -3.94 -6.15 22.89
CA LYS A 11 -4.78 -5.78 21.75
C LYS A 11 -4.01 -5.16 20.58
N ILE A 12 -2.84 -4.54 20.85
CA ILE A 12 -2.05 -3.92 19.78
C ILE A 12 -1.45 -5.00 18.89
N LYS A 13 -0.91 -6.08 19.46
CA LYS A 13 -0.37 -7.20 18.70
C LYS A 13 -1.43 -7.82 17.78
N GLU A 14 -2.63 -8.09 18.31
CA GLU A 14 -3.75 -8.63 17.51
C GLU A 14 -4.13 -7.70 16.35
N CYS A 15 -4.14 -6.38 16.57
CA CYS A 15 -4.37 -5.41 15.50
C CYS A 15 -3.25 -5.43 14.45
N VAL A 16 -1.99 -5.55 14.87
CA VAL A 16 -0.84 -5.63 13.95
C VAL A 16 -0.87 -6.92 13.14
N ASP A 17 -1.13 -8.06 13.76
CA ASP A 17 -1.23 -9.36 13.11
C ASP A 17 -2.40 -9.36 12.10
N ALA A 18 -3.59 -8.89 12.52
CA ALA A 18 -4.73 -8.74 11.62
C ALA A 18 -4.43 -7.78 10.45
N SER A 19 -3.65 -6.72 10.71
CA SER A 19 -3.33 -5.73 9.68
C SER A 19 -2.49 -6.26 8.52
N GLN A 20 -1.76 -7.37 8.72
CA GLN A 20 -0.96 -8.00 7.65
C GLN A 20 -1.84 -8.62 6.56
N GLY A 21 -3.06 -9.06 6.90
CA GLY A 21 -4.03 -9.58 5.93
C GLY A 21 -4.98 -8.52 5.38
N ASP A 22 -5.53 -7.67 6.28
CA ASP A 22 -6.57 -6.70 5.94
C ASP A 22 -6.34 -5.33 6.59
N ARG A 23 -6.95 -4.26 6.06
CA ARG A 23 -6.88 -2.94 6.69
C ARG A 23 -7.68 -2.92 8.00
N VAL A 24 -7.05 -2.46 9.09
CA VAL A 24 -7.71 -2.31 10.40
C VAL A 24 -8.02 -0.84 10.67
N VAL A 25 -9.29 -0.50 10.90
CA VAL A 25 -9.69 0.88 11.26
C VAL A 25 -9.65 1.08 12.77
N VAL A 26 -8.83 2.04 13.22
CA VAL A 26 -8.77 2.45 14.62
C VAL A 26 -9.79 3.58 14.84
N THR A 27 -10.70 3.38 15.78
CA THR A 27 -11.71 4.38 16.14
C THR A 27 -11.39 5.08 17.47
N ARG A 28 -11.78 6.35 17.60
CA ARG A 28 -11.74 7.11 18.85
C ARG A 28 -13.12 7.72 19.09
N ARG A 29 -13.76 7.35 20.20
CA ARG A 29 -15.16 7.76 20.52
C ARG A 29 -16.15 7.44 19.39
N GLY A 30 -16.03 6.24 18.81
CA GLY A 30 -16.91 5.77 17.73
C GLY A 30 -16.63 6.38 16.35
N ARG A 31 -15.63 7.26 16.21
CA ARG A 31 -15.26 7.87 14.93
C ARG A 31 -13.92 7.31 14.42
N PRO A 32 -13.77 7.03 13.12
CA PRO A 32 -12.47 6.64 12.54
C PRO A 32 -11.40 7.69 12.84
N ALA A 33 -10.24 7.24 13.29
CA ALA A 33 -9.12 8.10 13.69
C ALA A 33 -7.82 7.74 12.98
N ALA A 34 -7.62 6.46 12.63
CA ALA A 34 -6.49 5.99 11.84
C ALA A 34 -6.84 4.69 11.11
N VAL A 35 -6.02 4.32 10.14
CA VAL A 35 -6.01 2.99 9.51
C VAL A 35 -4.65 2.38 9.74
N LEU A 36 -4.61 1.14 10.22
CA LEU A 36 -3.40 0.34 10.30
C LEU A 36 -3.34 -0.56 9.07
N VAL A 37 -2.22 -0.48 8.37
CA VAL A 37 -1.93 -1.27 7.16
C VAL A 37 -0.69 -2.09 7.49
N GLY A 38 -0.80 -3.41 7.37
CA GLY A 38 0.35 -4.29 7.47
C GLY A 38 1.26 -4.12 6.26
N VAL A 39 2.55 -4.32 6.50
CA VAL A 39 3.62 -4.05 5.53
C VAL A 39 4.48 -5.27 5.25
N GLU A 40 4.13 -6.41 5.84
CA GLU A 40 4.82 -7.67 5.59
C GLU A 40 4.80 -8.00 4.09
N GLY A 41 5.95 -8.38 3.54
CA GLY A 41 6.13 -8.67 2.12
C GLY A 41 6.13 -7.45 1.18
N ASN A 42 5.93 -6.22 1.69
CA ASN A 42 6.00 -4.99 0.90
C ASN A 42 7.41 -4.40 1.00
N ASP A 43 7.93 -3.87 -0.10
CA ASP A 43 9.14 -3.05 -0.06
C ASP A 43 8.82 -1.56 0.13
N TRP A 44 9.86 -0.73 0.23
CA TRP A 44 9.68 0.71 0.42
C TRP A 44 8.99 1.39 -0.76
N GLU A 45 9.19 0.90 -1.99
CA GLU A 45 8.55 1.47 -3.17
C GLU A 45 7.04 1.21 -3.10
N ASP A 46 6.62 -0.01 -2.77
CA ASP A 46 5.22 -0.36 -2.59
C ASP A 46 4.54 0.54 -1.55
N LEU A 47 5.14 0.71 -0.38
CA LEU A 47 4.57 1.52 0.70
C LEU A 47 4.42 2.99 0.34
N VAL A 48 5.42 3.56 -0.33
CA VAL A 48 5.40 4.97 -0.75
C VAL A 48 4.39 5.19 -1.86
N LEU A 49 4.34 4.29 -2.85
CA LEU A 49 3.49 4.46 -4.03
C LEU A 49 2.02 4.11 -3.76
N GLN A 50 1.74 3.16 -2.87
CA GLN A 50 0.36 2.76 -2.53
C GLN A 50 -0.49 3.93 -2.05
N SER A 51 0.13 4.88 -1.32
CA SER A 51 -0.54 6.06 -0.79
C SER A 51 -0.46 7.30 -1.69
N SER A 52 0.29 7.24 -2.81
CA SER A 52 0.56 8.38 -3.69
C SER A 52 -0.56 8.63 -4.72
N PRO A 53 -1.33 9.73 -4.61
CA PRO A 53 -2.38 10.02 -5.58
C PRO A 53 -1.83 10.33 -6.99
N ALA A 54 -0.66 10.97 -7.05
CA ALA A 54 0.01 11.30 -8.30
C ALA A 54 0.44 10.04 -9.06
N PHE A 55 0.94 9.02 -8.35
CA PHE A 55 1.28 7.73 -8.94
C PHE A 55 0.05 7.05 -9.53
N TRP A 56 -1.05 6.98 -8.76
CA TRP A 56 -2.29 6.39 -9.26
C TRP A 56 -2.88 7.13 -10.45
N LYS A 57 -2.80 8.47 -10.47
CA LYS A 57 -3.21 9.28 -11.63
C LYS A 57 -2.40 8.92 -12.87
N LEU A 58 -1.07 8.85 -12.75
CA LEU A 58 -0.18 8.43 -13.85
C LEU A 58 -0.57 7.04 -14.39
N ILE A 59 -0.78 6.06 -13.50
CA ILE A 59 -1.16 4.69 -13.90
C ILE A 59 -2.51 4.67 -14.62
N GLN A 60 -3.50 5.40 -14.11
CA GLN A 60 -4.83 5.50 -14.73
C GLN A 60 -4.76 6.13 -16.12
N GLU A 61 -4.00 7.21 -16.28
CA GLU A 61 -3.81 7.87 -17.58
C GLU A 61 -3.10 6.94 -18.57
N ARG A 62 -2.05 6.23 -18.14
CA ARG A 62 -1.31 5.28 -18.98
C ARG A 62 -2.17 4.10 -19.43
N ARG A 63 -3.02 3.55 -18.56
CA ARG A 63 -3.93 2.43 -18.90
C ARG A 63 -4.98 2.78 -19.95
N LYS A 64 -5.27 4.07 -20.17
CA LYS A 64 -6.17 4.54 -21.23
C LYS A 64 -5.51 4.65 -22.60
N GLN A 65 -4.18 4.54 -22.68
CA GLN A 65 -3.43 4.68 -23.92
C GLN A 65 -3.31 3.34 -24.66
N PRO A 66 -3.17 3.34 -26.00
CA PRO A 66 -2.94 2.12 -26.76
C PRO A 66 -1.67 1.38 -26.31
N THR A 67 -1.77 0.07 -26.15
CA THR A 67 -0.62 -0.80 -25.86
C THR A 67 0.06 -1.24 -27.13
N ILE A 68 1.39 -1.44 -27.08
CA ILE A 68 2.15 -2.04 -28.17
C ILE A 68 2.63 -3.45 -27.79
N SER A 69 2.83 -4.30 -28.79
CA SER A 69 3.41 -5.63 -28.55
C SER A 69 4.87 -5.53 -28.12
N LEU A 70 5.38 -6.55 -27.41
CA LEU A 70 6.80 -6.63 -27.05
C LEU A 70 7.72 -6.61 -28.27
N ARG A 71 7.29 -7.23 -29.39
CA ARG A 71 8.03 -7.22 -30.67
C ARG A 71 8.17 -5.80 -31.20
N GLU A 72 7.06 -5.06 -31.22
CA GLU A 72 7.06 -3.67 -31.66
C GLU A 72 7.91 -2.78 -30.76
N LEU A 73 7.81 -2.94 -29.44
CA LEU A 73 8.66 -2.21 -28.48
C LEU A 73 10.15 -2.44 -28.77
N LYS A 74 10.58 -3.69 -28.93
CA LYS A 74 11.98 -4.03 -29.25
C LYS A 74 12.45 -3.37 -30.54
N ASN A 75 11.62 -3.35 -31.59
CA ASN A 75 11.96 -2.68 -32.84
C ASN A 75 12.11 -1.17 -32.68
N ARG A 76 11.20 -0.51 -31.94
CA ARG A 76 11.27 0.93 -31.65
C ARG A 76 12.55 1.29 -30.87
N LEU A 77 12.94 0.47 -29.90
CA LEU A 77 14.16 0.70 -29.11
C LEU A 77 15.44 0.54 -29.93
N LYS A 78 15.49 -0.43 -30.86
CA LYS A 78 16.64 -0.59 -31.77
C LYS A 78 16.82 0.63 -32.67
N ARG A 79 15.73 1.17 -33.22
CA ARG A 79 15.76 2.37 -34.09
C ARG A 79 16.18 3.65 -33.37
N ARG A 80 16.08 3.71 -32.03
CA ARG A 80 16.51 4.87 -31.23
C ARG A 80 18.00 4.86 -30.87
N LYS A 81 18.67 3.72 -31.03
CA LYS A 81 20.09 3.53 -30.69
C LYS A 81 21.02 3.61 -31.91
N GLY A 82 20.48 3.75 -33.12
CA GLY A 82 21.21 4.05 -34.35
C GLY A 82 20.85 5.44 -34.83
#